data_AF-A0A1D6PDA0-F1
#
_entry.id   AF-A0A1D6PDA0-F1
#
_cell.length_a   1.000
_cell.length_b   1.000
_cell.length_c   1.000
_cell.angle_alpha   90.00
_cell.angle_beta   90.00
_cell.angle_gamma   90.00
#
_symmetry.space_group_name_H-M   'P 1'
#
loop_
_entity.id
_entity.type
_entity.pdbx_description
1 polymer ?
#
loop_
_entity_poly.entity_id
_entity_poly.type
_entity_poly.pdbx_seq_one_letter_code
_entity_poly.pdbx_strand_id
1 'polypeptide(L)'
;RNYKGLQDKIKIVAIDLADRPAWYKEKVYPENKVPSLEHDNQVKGESLDLVKYIDSNFEGPSLLPEDHAKQQFAEELLGYTDAFNKAFYSCLVDREDVSEEAVAALDKIEDALGKFNDGPFFLGQFSLVDVAYVPFIERFQILYSNIKNYDVTKGRPNLQKFIEEVNKIDAYTQTKLDPQFLLEQTKKRLGIA
;
A
#
# COMPACT_ATOMS: atom_id res chain seq x y z
N ARG A 1 8.21 3.64 -9.10
CA ARG A 1 8.51 4.81 -9.96
C ARG A 1 9.22 5.93 -9.20
N ASN A 2 8.52 6.67 -8.33
CA ASN A 2 9.05 7.91 -7.74
C ASN A 2 10.33 7.70 -6.92
N TYR A 3 10.35 6.69 -6.05
CA TYR A 3 11.50 6.39 -5.20
C TYR A 3 12.74 5.97 -6.00
N LYS A 4 12.53 5.30 -7.14
CA LYS A 4 13.60 4.88 -8.04
C LYS A 4 14.06 5.97 -9.01
N GLY A 5 13.50 7.19 -8.96
CA GLY A 5 13.86 8.27 -9.89
C GLY A 5 13.40 8.01 -11.33
N LEU A 6 12.35 7.20 -11.54
CA LEU A 6 11.91 6.75 -12.86
C LEU A 6 10.83 7.65 -13.50
N GLN A 7 10.70 8.90 -13.07
CA GLN A 7 9.66 9.80 -13.54
C GLN A 7 9.75 10.11 -15.05
N ASP A 8 10.97 10.09 -15.59
CA ASP A 8 11.23 10.31 -17.02
C ASP A 8 11.05 9.05 -17.86
N LYS A 9 11.30 7.87 -17.27
CA LYS A 9 11.19 6.56 -17.95
C LYS A 9 9.77 5.98 -17.89
N ILE A 10 9.05 6.20 -16.79
CA ILE A 10 7.69 5.68 -16.58
C ILE A 10 6.73 6.88 -16.55
N LYS A 11 5.88 6.99 -17.56
CA LYS A 11 4.83 8.03 -17.63
C LYS A 11 3.53 7.52 -17.02
N ILE A 12 2.81 8.41 -16.35
CA ILE A 12 1.52 8.09 -15.74
C ILE A 12 0.42 8.53 -16.70
N VAL A 13 -0.46 7.60 -17.05
CA VAL A 13 -1.73 7.87 -17.72
C VAL A 13 -2.85 7.62 -16.71
N ALA A 14 -3.49 8.70 -16.24
CA ALA A 14 -4.58 8.58 -15.29
C ALA A 14 -5.83 7.99 -15.96
N ILE A 15 -6.47 7.04 -15.27
CA ILE A 15 -7.72 6.41 -15.70
C ILE A 15 -8.80 6.76 -14.68
N ASP A 16 -9.83 7.47 -15.13
CA ASP A 16 -11.03 7.66 -14.30
C ASP A 16 -11.74 6.30 -14.17
N LEU A 17 -11.97 5.86 -12.93
CA LEU A 17 -12.63 4.58 -12.68
C LEU A 17 -14.15 4.67 -12.74
N ALA A 18 -14.74 5.86 -12.58
CA ALA A 18 -16.17 6.11 -12.71
C ALA A 18 -16.59 6.28 -14.18
N ASP A 19 -15.70 6.84 -15.01
CA ASP A 19 -15.87 6.98 -16.46
C ASP A 19 -14.68 6.39 -17.21
N ARG A 20 -14.58 5.06 -17.19
CA ARG A 20 -13.41 4.36 -17.69
C ARG A 20 -13.39 4.35 -19.21
N PRO A 21 -12.33 4.83 -19.89
CA PRO A 21 -12.31 4.90 -21.34
C PRO A 21 -12.31 3.51 -21.97
N ALA A 22 -13.19 3.30 -22.96
CA ALA A 22 -13.35 2.01 -23.64
C ALA A 22 -12.04 1.46 -24.23
N TRP A 23 -11.19 2.35 -24.76
CA TRP A 23 -9.90 1.97 -25.35
C TRP A 23 -8.97 1.27 -24.36
N TYR A 24 -9.09 1.53 -23.05
CA TYR A 24 -8.20 0.92 -22.06
C TYR A 24 -8.41 -0.59 -22.02
N LYS A 25 -9.68 -1.02 -21.91
CA LYS A 25 -10.04 -2.44 -21.93
C LYS A 25 -9.78 -3.06 -23.30
N GLU A 26 -10.13 -2.36 -24.37
CA GLU A 26 -10.09 -2.92 -25.72
C GLU A 26 -8.68 -3.05 -26.30
N LYS A 27 -7.77 -2.14 -25.95
CA LYS A 27 -6.48 -1.99 -26.64
C LYS A 27 -5.27 -2.11 -25.72
N VAL A 28 -5.42 -1.93 -24.41
CA VAL A 28 -4.28 -1.90 -23.48
C VAL A 28 -4.34 -3.06 -22.50
N TYR A 29 -5.37 -3.14 -21.66
CA TYR A 29 -5.45 -4.14 -20.60
C TYR A 29 -6.85 -4.76 -20.49
N PRO A 30 -7.10 -5.93 -21.11
CA PRO A 30 -8.42 -6.59 -21.18
C PRO A 30 -9.08 -6.88 -19.81
N GLU A 31 -8.27 -7.17 -18.79
CA GLU A 31 -8.70 -7.38 -17.40
C GLU A 31 -9.36 -6.13 -16.82
N ASN A 32 -9.11 -4.98 -17.44
CA ASN A 32 -9.73 -3.69 -17.11
C ASN A 32 -9.59 -3.38 -15.61
N LYS A 33 -8.39 -3.55 -15.07
CA LYS A 33 -8.03 -3.15 -13.69
C LYS A 33 -6.86 -2.16 -13.75
N VAL A 34 -6.64 -1.43 -12.66
CA VAL A 34 -5.46 -0.59 -12.46
C VAL A 34 -4.76 -1.02 -11.16
N PRO A 35 -3.43 -0.84 -11.05
CA PRO A 35 -2.52 -0.39 -12.10
C PRO A 35 -2.27 -1.46 -13.19
N SER A 36 -1.87 -1.00 -14.38
CA SER A 36 -1.17 -1.81 -15.39
C SER A 36 0.08 -1.05 -15.86
N LEU A 37 1.08 -1.78 -16.35
CA LEU A 37 2.33 -1.24 -16.88
C LEU A 37 2.56 -1.77 -18.29
N GLU A 38 2.72 -0.87 -19.24
CA GLU A 38 3.22 -1.19 -20.58
C GLU A 38 4.74 -0.99 -20.62
N HIS A 39 5.48 -2.05 -20.90
CA HIS A 39 6.93 -2.03 -21.08
C HIS A 39 7.35 -3.13 -22.05
N ASP A 40 8.27 -2.83 -22.98
CA ASP A 40 8.73 -3.75 -24.03
C ASP A 40 7.57 -4.38 -24.85
N ASN A 41 6.60 -3.55 -25.25
CA ASN A 41 5.39 -3.96 -25.99
C ASN A 41 4.55 -5.04 -25.27
N GLN A 42 4.68 -5.15 -23.95
CA GLN A 42 3.89 -6.04 -23.12
C GLN A 42 3.19 -5.25 -22.03
N VAL A 43 1.92 -5.54 -21.82
CA VAL A 43 1.14 -5.00 -20.70
C VAL A 43 1.11 -6.02 -19.57
N LYS A 44 1.46 -5.56 -18.37
CA LYS A 44 1.48 -6.34 -17.13
C LYS A 44 0.52 -5.72 -16.14
N GLY A 45 -0.19 -6.54 -15.36
CA GLY A 45 -1.01 -6.09 -14.24
C GLY A 45 -0.49 -6.60 -12.91
N GLU A 46 -1.37 -6.59 -11.92
CA GLU A 46 -1.12 -7.00 -10.53
C GLU A 46 -0.08 -6.14 -9.81
N SER A 47 -0.55 -5.32 -8.87
CA SER A 47 0.28 -4.27 -8.24
C SER A 47 1.58 -4.79 -7.61
N LEU A 48 1.54 -5.96 -6.96
CA LEU A 48 2.72 -6.58 -6.33
C LEU A 48 3.73 -7.09 -7.36
N ASP A 49 3.26 -7.65 -8.48
CA ASP A 49 4.13 -8.09 -9.56
C ASP A 49 4.75 -6.89 -10.27
N LEU A 50 4.01 -5.80 -10.41
CA LEU A 50 4.53 -4.55 -10.99
C LEU A 50 5.61 -3.91 -10.15
N VAL A 51 5.48 -3.85 -8.83
CA VAL A 51 6.54 -3.27 -7.99
C VAL A 51 7.81 -4.14 -8.01
N LYS A 52 7.67 -5.47 -8.00
CA LYS A 52 8.80 -6.41 -8.19
C LYS A 52 9.45 -6.24 -9.57
N TYR A 53 8.64 -6.19 -10.63
CA TYR A 53 9.12 -6.01 -12.00
C TYR A 53 9.91 -4.70 -12.15
N ILE A 54 9.38 -3.60 -11.60
CA ILE A 54 10.05 -2.31 -11.63
C ILE A 54 11.38 -2.35 -10.87
N ASP A 55 11.44 -3.06 -9.74
CA ASP A 55 12.68 -3.16 -8.96
C ASP A 55 13.76 -3.96 -9.69
N SER A 56 13.38 -5.06 -10.37
CA SER A 56 14.32 -5.95 -11.07
C SER A 56 14.73 -5.47 -12.47
N ASN A 57 13.92 -4.65 -13.16
CA ASN A 57 14.14 -4.31 -14.58
C ASN A 57 14.54 -2.85 -14.81
N PHE A 58 14.51 -2.01 -13.78
CA PHE A 58 14.88 -0.60 -13.88
C PHE A 58 15.95 -0.22 -12.86
N GLU A 59 16.83 0.67 -13.29
CA GLU A 59 17.84 1.29 -12.42
C GLU A 59 17.22 2.07 -11.25
N GLY A 60 18.07 2.42 -10.28
CA GLY A 60 17.72 3.19 -9.09
C GLY A 60 17.95 2.40 -7.80
N PRO A 61 17.69 3.01 -6.64
CA PRO A 61 17.80 2.34 -5.34
C PRO A 61 17.05 1.00 -5.33
N SER A 62 17.69 -0.05 -4.80
CA SER A 62 17.05 -1.35 -4.60
C SER A 62 15.98 -1.26 -3.50
N LEU A 63 14.84 -1.93 -3.72
CA LEU A 63 13.77 -2.04 -2.73
C LEU A 63 13.69 -3.45 -2.12
N LEU A 64 14.63 -4.34 -2.46
CA LEU A 64 14.76 -5.64 -1.83
C LEU A 64 16.18 -5.82 -1.28
N PRO A 65 16.35 -6.10 0.03
CA PRO A 65 17.65 -6.41 0.62
C PRO A 65 18.26 -7.70 0.04
N GLU A 66 19.58 -7.83 0.04
CA GLU A 66 20.29 -9.06 -0.34
C GLU A 66 20.22 -10.16 0.73
N ASP A 67 19.93 -9.79 1.98
CA ASP A 67 19.83 -10.72 3.09
C ASP A 67 18.68 -11.72 2.91
N HIS A 68 19.02 -13.01 2.96
CA HIS A 68 18.08 -14.11 2.70
C HIS A 68 16.90 -14.16 3.69
N ALA A 69 17.14 -13.85 4.97
CA ALA A 69 16.09 -13.87 5.99
C ALA A 69 15.11 -12.70 5.79
N LYS A 70 15.62 -11.52 5.38
CA LYS A 70 14.80 -10.37 5.00
C LYS A 70 13.99 -10.65 3.73
N GLN A 71 14.57 -11.32 2.74
CA GLN A 71 13.84 -11.71 1.53
C GLN A 71 12.70 -12.69 1.83
N GLN A 72 12.96 -13.74 2.62
CA GLN A 72 11.92 -14.67 3.03
C GLN A 72 10.78 -13.98 3.80
N PHE A 73 11.14 -13.06 4.70
CA PHE A 73 10.13 -12.30 5.44
C PHE A 73 9.35 -11.32 4.55
N ALA A 74 10.00 -10.75 3.53
CA ALA A 74 9.32 -9.94 2.52
C ALA A 74 8.26 -10.74 1.78
N GLU A 75 8.56 -11.96 1.35
CA GLU A 75 7.58 -12.84 0.69
C GLU A 75 6.39 -13.16 1.61
N GLU A 76 6.66 -13.45 2.88
CA GLU A 76 5.63 -13.74 3.88
C GLU A 76 4.69 -12.54 4.10
N LEU A 77 5.25 -11.33 4.24
CA LEU A 77 4.47 -10.11 4.42
C LEU A 77 3.72 -9.72 3.14
N LEU A 78 4.35 -9.81 1.98
CA LEU A 78 3.66 -9.56 0.70
C LEU A 78 2.51 -10.54 0.46
N GLY A 79 2.64 -11.80 0.90
CA GLY A 79 1.54 -12.77 0.86
C GLY A 79 0.42 -12.48 1.87
N TYR A 80 0.68 -11.67 2.90
CA TYR A 80 -0.29 -11.33 3.94
C TYR A 80 -1.09 -10.06 3.64
N THR A 81 -0.72 -9.27 2.62
CA THR A 81 -1.37 -7.97 2.33
C THR A 81 -2.88 -8.09 2.13
N ASP A 82 -3.34 -9.13 1.44
CA ASP A 82 -4.77 -9.32 1.14
C ASP A 82 -5.58 -9.65 2.40
N ALA A 83 -5.02 -10.47 3.29
CA ALA A 83 -5.65 -10.80 4.56
C ALA A 83 -5.73 -9.56 5.47
N PHE A 84 -4.65 -8.78 5.57
CA PHE A 84 -4.63 -7.51 6.31
C PHE A 84 -5.69 -6.54 5.77
N ASN A 85 -5.71 -6.31 4.45
CA ASN A 85 -6.66 -5.40 3.81
C ASN A 85 -8.11 -5.87 3.99
N LYS A 86 -8.36 -7.17 3.87
CA LYS A 86 -9.69 -7.75 4.04
C LYS A 86 -10.20 -7.54 5.47
N ALA A 87 -9.42 -7.88 6.49
CA ALA A 87 -9.79 -7.68 7.89
C ALA A 87 -10.21 -6.23 8.15
N PHE A 88 -9.43 -5.28 7.64
CA PHE A 88 -9.67 -3.85 7.80
C PHE A 88 -10.90 -3.33 7.05
N TYR A 89 -11.07 -3.69 5.78
CA TYR A 89 -12.23 -3.25 5.02
C TYR A 89 -13.53 -3.90 5.48
N SER A 90 -13.49 -5.18 5.89
CA SER A 90 -14.65 -5.87 6.46
C SER A 90 -15.10 -5.23 7.78
N CYS A 91 -14.16 -4.90 8.66
CA CYS A 91 -14.50 -4.22 9.91
C CYS A 91 -15.03 -2.78 9.69
N LEU A 92 -14.55 -2.06 8.67
CA LEU A 92 -15.05 -0.71 8.35
C LEU A 92 -16.53 -0.65 7.97
N VAL A 93 -17.03 -1.68 7.27
CA VAL A 93 -18.44 -1.73 6.84
C VAL A 93 -19.38 -2.27 7.91
N ASP A 94 -18.82 -2.91 8.94
CA ASP A 94 -19.58 -3.33 10.11
C ASP A 94 -20.05 -2.10 10.91
N ARG A 95 -21.21 -2.19 11.57
CA ARG A 95 -21.69 -1.15 12.48
C ARG A 95 -21.20 -1.33 13.92
N GLU A 96 -20.63 -2.49 14.23
CA GLU A 96 -20.06 -2.79 15.53
C GLU A 96 -18.73 -2.05 15.77
N ASP A 97 -18.17 -2.23 16.96
CA ASP A 97 -16.84 -1.76 17.32
C ASP A 97 -15.74 -2.43 16.45
N VAL A 98 -14.48 -2.05 16.67
CA VAL A 98 -13.36 -2.66 15.95
C VAL A 98 -13.26 -4.15 16.30
N SER A 99 -13.27 -5.01 15.28
CA SER A 99 -13.28 -6.46 15.47
C SER A 99 -11.93 -6.98 15.99
N GLU A 100 -11.97 -8.10 16.71
CA GLU A 100 -10.76 -8.79 17.17
C GLU A 100 -9.83 -9.16 16.01
N GLU A 101 -10.38 -9.49 14.84
CA GLU A 101 -9.61 -9.78 13.62
C GLU A 101 -8.82 -8.55 13.13
N ALA A 102 -9.44 -7.36 13.13
CA ALA A 102 -8.76 -6.12 12.75
C ALA A 102 -7.69 -5.72 13.78
N VAL A 103 -7.95 -5.92 15.07
CA VAL A 103 -6.95 -5.71 16.13
C VAL A 103 -5.76 -6.65 15.95
N ALA A 104 -6.01 -7.96 15.79
CA ALA A 104 -4.96 -8.96 15.58
C ALA A 104 -4.14 -8.70 14.32
N ALA A 105 -4.78 -8.19 13.25
CA ALA A 105 -4.09 -7.80 12.03
C ALA A 105 -3.14 -6.60 12.25
N LEU A 106 -3.51 -5.61 13.08
CA LEU A 106 -2.59 -4.51 13.45
C LEU A 106 -1.46 -5.00 14.35
N ASP A 107 -1.76 -5.87 15.31
CA ASP A 107 -0.75 -6.38 16.23
C ASP A 107 0.30 -7.19 15.47
N LYS A 108 -0.11 -7.96 14.45
CA LYS A 108 0.82 -8.62 13.53
C LYS A 108 1.69 -7.63 12.75
N ILE A 109 1.16 -6.47 12.37
CA ILE A 109 1.95 -5.41 11.71
C ILE A 109 2.93 -4.76 12.68
N GLU A 110 2.50 -4.49 13.91
CA GLU A 110 3.36 -3.98 14.98
C GLU A 110 4.54 -4.92 15.27
N ASP A 111 4.26 -6.22 15.41
CA ASP A 111 5.27 -7.26 15.61
C ASP A 111 6.22 -7.36 14.41
N ALA A 112 5.68 -7.27 13.19
CA ALA A 112 6.48 -7.34 11.96
C ALA A 112 7.44 -6.15 11.82
N LEU A 113 7.00 -4.94 12.18
CA LEU A 113 7.85 -3.74 12.21
C LEU A 113 8.92 -3.83 13.31
N GLY A 114 8.67 -4.57 14.39
CA GLY A 114 9.63 -4.81 15.47
C GLY A 114 10.65 -5.92 15.20
N LYS A 115 10.54 -6.66 14.09
CA LYS A 115 11.36 -7.86 13.82
C LYS A 115 12.84 -7.56 13.60
N PHE A 116 13.16 -6.49 12.88
CA PHE A 116 14.53 -6.09 12.58
C PHE A 116 14.84 -4.77 13.29
N ASN A 117 15.99 -4.70 13.96
CA ASN A 117 16.38 -3.57 14.82
C ASN A 117 17.32 -2.58 14.12
N ASP A 118 17.58 -2.76 12.84
CA ASP A 118 18.48 -1.92 12.03
C ASP A 118 17.75 -0.80 11.26
N GLY A 119 16.46 -0.58 11.57
CA GLY A 119 15.74 0.63 11.19
C GLY A 119 14.22 0.51 11.35
N PRO A 120 13.46 1.55 10.95
CA PRO A 120 12.04 1.71 11.29
C PRO A 120 11.07 1.05 10.29
N PHE A 121 11.59 0.32 9.30
CA PHE A 121 10.84 -0.27 8.20
C PHE A 121 10.72 -1.79 8.37
N PHE A 122 9.79 -2.42 7.64
CA PHE A 122 9.51 -3.87 7.80
C PHE A 122 10.74 -4.76 7.65
N LEU A 123 11.72 -4.34 6.84
CA LEU A 123 12.99 -5.04 6.61
C LEU A 123 14.20 -4.24 7.14
N GLY A 124 13.99 -3.36 8.11
CA GLY A 124 14.98 -2.42 8.65
C GLY A 124 15.20 -1.19 7.76
N GLN A 125 15.30 -1.39 6.44
CA GLN A 125 15.37 -0.33 5.44
C GLN A 125 14.11 -0.26 4.57
N PHE A 126 13.85 0.90 3.96
CA PHE A 126 12.70 1.09 3.08
C PHE A 126 12.74 0.12 1.89
N SER A 127 11.64 -0.56 1.64
CA SER A 127 11.57 -1.74 0.79
C SER A 127 10.23 -1.88 0.05
N LEU A 128 10.13 -2.91 -0.79
CA LEU A 128 8.89 -3.28 -1.48
C LEU A 128 7.74 -3.56 -0.51
N VAL A 129 8.04 -4.07 0.69
CA VAL A 129 7.03 -4.33 1.72
C VAL A 129 6.42 -3.02 2.20
N ASP A 130 7.25 -2.02 2.51
CA ASP A 130 6.78 -0.70 2.95
C ASP A 130 5.93 -0.03 1.85
N VAL A 131 6.35 -0.14 0.60
CA VAL A 131 5.60 0.36 -0.58
C VAL A 131 4.23 -0.34 -0.71
N ALA A 132 4.14 -1.63 -0.43
CA ALA A 132 2.89 -2.38 -0.50
C ALA A 132 1.91 -2.02 0.63
N TYR A 133 2.42 -1.77 1.84
CA TYR A 133 1.60 -1.53 3.03
C TYR A 133 1.24 -0.06 3.26
N VAL A 134 2.15 0.88 3.01
CA VAL A 134 1.94 2.30 3.36
C VAL A 134 0.65 2.89 2.79
N PRO A 135 0.22 2.60 1.55
CA PRO A 135 -1.01 3.20 1.03
C PRO A 135 -2.25 2.72 1.79
N PHE A 136 -2.24 1.51 2.35
CA PHE A 136 -3.38 0.98 3.11
C PHE A 136 -3.34 1.45 4.56
N ILE A 137 -2.17 1.45 5.19
CA ILE A 137 -1.99 1.97 6.56
C ILE A 137 -2.42 3.44 6.64
N GLU A 138 -2.01 4.28 5.69
CA GLU A 138 -2.46 5.68 5.60
C GLU A 138 -3.99 5.79 5.55
N ARG A 139 -4.61 5.02 4.65
CA ARG A 139 -6.07 5.03 4.50
C ARG A 139 -6.76 4.57 5.77
N PHE A 140 -6.29 3.49 6.39
CA PHE A 140 -6.90 2.95 7.59
C PHE A 140 -6.74 3.89 8.79
N GLN A 141 -5.61 4.59 8.93
CA GLN A 141 -5.47 5.64 9.95
C GLN A 141 -6.57 6.71 9.83
N ILE A 142 -6.80 7.21 8.62
CA ILE A 142 -7.83 8.23 8.34
C ILE A 142 -9.24 7.65 8.55
N LEU A 143 -9.52 6.49 7.97
CA LEU A 143 -10.86 5.90 7.99
C LEU A 143 -11.28 5.46 9.40
N TYR A 144 -10.40 4.80 10.15
CA TYR A 144 -10.75 4.29 11.49
C TYR A 144 -10.92 5.41 12.51
N SER A 145 -10.08 6.45 12.45
CA SER A 145 -10.24 7.62 13.33
C SER A 145 -11.57 8.35 13.08
N ASN A 146 -12.01 8.45 11.81
CA ASN A 146 -13.22 9.20 11.45
C ASN A 146 -14.51 8.36 11.47
N ILE A 147 -14.45 7.05 11.23
CA ILE A 147 -15.63 6.17 11.12
C ILE A 147 -15.85 5.37 12.40
N LYS A 148 -14.76 4.88 13.01
CA LYS A 148 -14.79 4.00 14.19
C LYS A 148 -14.36 4.69 15.48
N ASN A 149 -13.95 5.97 15.39
CA ASN A 149 -13.32 6.69 16.50
C ASN A 149 -12.17 5.89 17.14
N TYR A 150 -11.39 5.20 16.30
CA TYR A 150 -10.33 4.28 16.72
C TYR A 150 -8.97 4.74 16.20
N ASP A 151 -8.03 4.91 17.11
CA ASP A 151 -6.63 5.20 16.79
C ASP A 151 -5.86 3.89 16.59
N VAL A 152 -5.54 3.60 15.33
CA VAL A 152 -4.79 2.39 14.94
C VAL A 152 -3.37 2.35 15.51
N THR A 153 -2.81 3.49 15.92
CA THR A 153 -1.44 3.59 16.46
C THR A 153 -1.38 3.43 17.98
N LYS A 154 -2.52 3.50 18.67
CA LYS A 154 -2.57 3.41 20.13
C LYS A 154 -2.04 2.05 20.61
N GLY A 155 -0.96 2.08 21.39
CA GLY A 155 -0.29 0.87 21.89
C GLY A 155 0.64 0.20 20.87
N ARG A 156 0.89 0.83 19.72
CA ARG A 156 1.68 0.28 18.61
C ARG A 156 2.82 1.24 18.23
N PRO A 157 3.87 1.34 19.07
CA PRO A 157 4.94 2.30 18.88
C PRO A 157 5.75 2.09 17.59
N ASN A 158 5.93 0.84 17.12
CA ASN A 158 6.64 0.59 15.86
C ASN A 158 5.83 1.08 14.66
N LEU A 159 4.51 0.86 14.67
CA LEU A 159 3.59 1.39 13.66
C LEU A 159 3.58 2.92 13.66
N GLN A 160 3.53 3.54 14.84
CA GLN A 160 3.64 5.00 14.95
C GLN A 160 4.96 5.49 14.33
N LYS A 161 6.08 4.84 14.67
CA LYS A 161 7.39 5.20 14.15
C LYS A 161 7.49 5.01 12.64
N PHE A 162 6.96 3.90 12.11
CA PHE A 162 6.88 3.64 10.68
C PHE A 162 6.13 4.76 9.94
N ILE A 163 4.97 5.18 10.45
CA ILE A 163 4.18 6.27 9.86
C ILE A 163 4.99 7.59 9.88
N GLU A 164 5.67 7.91 10.98
CA GLU A 164 6.52 9.10 11.05
C GLU A 164 7.64 9.09 10.01
N GLU A 165 8.34 7.96 9.85
CA GLU A 165 9.50 7.86 8.96
C GLU A 165 9.10 7.79 7.49
N VAL A 166 8.02 7.08 7.13
CA VAL A 166 7.56 7.03 5.75
C VAL A 166 7.06 8.39 5.27
N ASN A 167 6.47 9.21 6.14
CA ASN A 167 6.06 10.58 5.81
C ASN A 167 7.23 11.55 5.57
N LYS A 168 8.49 11.13 5.79
CA LYS A 168 9.68 11.89 5.40
C LYS A 168 10.19 11.53 4.00
N ILE A 169 9.61 10.52 3.36
CA ILE A 169 10.02 10.06 2.03
C ILE A 169 9.26 10.86 0.97
N ASP A 170 9.95 11.78 0.30
CA ASP A 170 9.38 12.63 -0.76
C ASP A 170 8.64 11.84 -1.85
N ALA A 171 9.20 10.68 -2.23
CA ALA A 171 8.59 9.82 -3.24
C ALA A 171 7.19 9.31 -2.86
N TYR A 172 6.93 9.13 -1.57
CA TYR A 172 5.63 8.72 -1.02
C TYR A 172 4.72 9.92 -0.79
N THR A 173 5.22 11.02 -0.19
CA THR A 173 4.40 12.19 0.15
C THR A 173 3.76 12.82 -1.10
N GLN A 174 4.44 12.77 -2.25
CA GLN A 174 3.90 13.20 -3.56
C GLN A 174 2.70 12.39 -4.05
N THR A 175 2.40 11.24 -3.44
CA THR A 175 1.31 10.33 -3.86
C THR A 175 0.09 10.38 -2.94
N LYS A 176 0.18 11.11 -1.82
CA LYS A 176 -0.89 11.21 -0.85
C LYS A 176 -2.10 11.93 -1.43
N LEU A 177 -3.27 11.49 -1.01
CA LEU A 177 -4.54 12.14 -1.35
C LEU A 177 -4.90 13.12 -0.24
N ASP A 178 -5.73 14.11 -0.59
CA ASP A 178 -6.40 14.92 0.42
C ASP A 178 -7.21 14.00 1.36
N PRO A 179 -7.03 14.09 2.70
CA PRO A 179 -7.69 13.19 3.64
C PRO A 179 -9.22 13.27 3.61
N GLN A 180 -9.78 14.47 3.40
CA GLN A 180 -11.23 14.66 3.35
C GLN A 180 -11.80 14.05 2.07
N PHE A 181 -11.15 14.29 0.94
CA PHE A 181 -11.50 13.66 -0.33
C PHE A 181 -11.47 12.13 -0.23
N LEU A 182 -10.41 11.54 0.36
CA LEU A 182 -10.32 10.10 0.57
C LEU A 182 -11.47 9.56 1.42
N LEU A 183 -11.77 10.24 2.54
CA LEU A 183 -12.83 9.85 3.46
C LEU A 183 -14.20 9.84 2.76
N GLU A 184 -14.55 10.94 2.09
CA GLU A 184 -15.83 11.08 1.39
C GLU A 184 -16.01 10.06 0.27
N GLN A 185 -14.99 9.88 -0.58
CA GLN A 185 -15.05 8.89 -1.65
C GLN A 185 -15.16 7.46 -1.12
N THR A 186 -14.46 7.15 -0.04
CA THR A 186 -14.50 5.81 0.57
C THR A 186 -15.84 5.55 1.23
N LYS A 187 -16.39 6.50 1.99
CA LYS A 187 -17.74 6.40 2.57
C LYS A 187 -18.79 6.15 1.50
N LYS A 188 -18.76 6.94 0.42
CA LYS A 188 -19.66 6.77 -0.74
C LYS A 188 -19.51 5.38 -1.37
N ARG A 189 -18.28 4.90 -1.57
CA ARG A 189 -18.01 3.58 -2.16
C ARG A 189 -18.51 2.42 -1.29
N LEU A 190 -18.37 2.56 0.03
CA LEU A 190 -18.70 1.52 1.00
C LEU A 190 -20.14 1.62 1.53
N GLY A 191 -20.90 2.66 1.15
CA GLY A 191 -22.27 2.88 1.65
C GLY A 191 -22.32 3.25 3.13
N ILE A 192 -21.26 3.88 3.66
CA ILE A 192 -21.17 4.33 5.05
C ILE A 192 -21.70 5.77 5.12
N ALA A 193 -22.66 5.99 6.04
CA ALA A 193 -23.27 7.31 6.25
C ALA A 193 -22.34 8.31 6.99
#